data_AF-A0A968XSV3-F1
#
_entry.id   AF-A0A968XSV3-F1
#
_cell.length_a   1.000
_cell.length_b   1.000
_cell.length_c   1.000
_cell.angle_alpha   90.00
_cell.angle_beta   90.00
_cell.angle_gamma   90.00
#
_symmetry.space_group_name_H-M   'P 1'
#
loop_
_entity.id
_entity.type
_entity.pdbx_description
1 polymer ?
#
loop_
_entity_poly.entity_id
_entity_poly.type
_entity_poly.pdbx_seq_one_letter_code
_entity_poly.pdbx_strand_id
1 'polypeptide(L)'
;MKAAKELQKKASDTQHRFLFEMATGTGKTLLAAAIAKLYLRTENATRVLFLVDRLELETQAWKNFNAYLAPDGISTVIYKQKRQEWKDAQVVVTTIQSLAAKNRFLHEFAPTDFQLIISDEAHRTISGNNRAIFEYFVGAKLGLTATPRDYLKGVDEKARQNDPREFERRLLLDTYRSFGCPDGKPTFRFSLLDAVQHEPPYLCNPVSLDARTDITTQMLSDEGYAVTLPADEDGKEQEVVFNKKDYERKFFSDETNMSFIRCFFDNAKRDPITGEIGKTIMFAVSRKHATKLVTLLNEEATRRWPAEYGEGSTLAAQVTSDIPGAQQMTIDFANNNLNGKSK
;
A
#
# COMPACT_ATOMS: atom_id res chain seq x y z
N MET A 1 17.27 -15.83 3.60
CA MET A 1 18.16 -16.46 4.60
C MET A 1 18.67 -15.51 5.69
N LYS A 2 19.18 -14.30 5.39
CA LYS A 2 19.69 -13.36 6.43
C LYS A 2 18.63 -13.01 7.50
N ALA A 3 17.41 -12.69 7.08
CA ALA A 3 16.32 -12.34 7.99
C ALA A 3 15.97 -13.46 8.99
N ALA A 4 15.89 -14.72 8.53
CA ALA A 4 15.61 -15.87 9.40
C ALA A 4 16.73 -16.09 10.43
N LYS A 5 18.00 -15.90 10.04
CA LYS A 5 19.15 -15.98 10.96
C LYS A 5 19.10 -14.88 12.02
N GLU A 6 18.76 -13.64 11.64
CA GLU A 6 18.59 -12.56 12.62
C GLU A 6 17.44 -12.83 13.60
N LEU A 7 16.33 -13.39 13.11
CA LEU A 7 15.25 -13.85 13.99
C LEU A 7 15.74 -14.91 14.95
N GLN A 8 16.41 -15.95 14.48
CA GLN A 8 16.95 -17.02 15.33
C GLN A 8 17.95 -16.49 16.36
N LYS A 9 18.80 -15.53 15.97
CA LYS A 9 19.78 -14.90 16.87
C LYS A 9 19.10 -14.07 17.96
N LYS A 10 18.02 -13.37 17.62
CA LYS A 10 17.24 -12.57 18.59
C LYS A 10 16.20 -13.39 19.35
N ALA A 11 15.85 -14.58 18.88
CA ALA A 11 14.95 -15.49 19.57
C ALA A 11 15.70 -16.13 20.74
N SER A 12 15.66 -15.44 21.88
CA SER A 12 16.06 -15.95 23.20
C SER A 12 14.82 -16.25 24.04
N ASP A 13 15.01 -16.86 25.22
CA ASP A 13 13.95 -17.14 26.20
C ASP A 13 13.17 -15.88 26.66
N THR A 14 13.65 -14.68 26.34
CA THR A 14 13.07 -13.41 26.77
C THR A 14 12.50 -12.56 25.63
N GLN A 15 12.85 -12.85 24.37
CA GLN A 15 12.42 -12.05 23.22
C GLN A 15 11.51 -12.86 22.29
N HIS A 16 10.22 -12.54 22.35
CA HIS A 16 9.18 -13.16 21.53
C HIS A 16 8.51 -12.19 20.56
N ARG A 17 9.06 -10.98 20.42
CA ARG A 17 8.52 -9.93 19.56
C ARG A 17 9.57 -9.46 18.57
N PHE A 18 9.19 -9.41 17.30
CA PHE A 18 10.08 -9.11 16.18
C PHE A 18 9.38 -8.21 15.19
N LEU A 19 10.13 -7.28 14.60
CA LEU A 19 9.66 -6.39 13.53
C LEU A 19 10.64 -6.44 12.36
N PHE A 20 10.15 -6.80 11.18
CA PHE A 20 10.91 -6.78 9.95
C PHE A 20 10.43 -5.61 9.08
N GLU A 21 11.36 -4.74 8.74
CA GLU A 21 11.16 -3.66 7.80
C GLU A 21 11.75 -4.06 6.45
N MET A 22 10.92 -4.23 5.43
CA MET A 22 11.31 -4.75 4.13
C MET A 22 10.59 -4.00 3.02
N ALA A 23 11.35 -3.50 2.03
CA ALA A 23 10.78 -2.83 0.87
C ALA A 23 9.68 -3.69 0.19
N THR A 24 8.64 -3.02 -0.33
CA THR A 24 7.62 -3.71 -1.13
C THR A 24 8.27 -4.40 -2.33
N GLY A 25 7.80 -5.60 -2.65
CA GLY A 25 8.37 -6.40 -3.75
C GLY A 25 9.55 -7.31 -3.38
N THR A 26 10.11 -7.23 -2.16
CA THR A 26 11.26 -8.09 -1.76
C THR A 26 10.85 -9.43 -1.13
N GLY A 27 9.63 -9.92 -1.40
CA GLY A 27 9.17 -11.24 -0.97
C GLY A 27 8.73 -11.37 0.50
N LYS A 28 8.18 -10.32 1.12
CA LYS A 28 7.66 -10.33 2.51
C LYS A 28 6.77 -11.55 2.82
N THR A 29 5.78 -11.82 1.98
CA THR A 29 4.84 -12.94 2.18
C THR A 29 5.52 -14.31 2.11
N LEU A 30 6.49 -14.49 1.20
CA LEU A 30 7.26 -15.73 1.10
C LEU A 30 8.16 -15.93 2.34
N LEU A 31 8.79 -14.85 2.82
CA LEU A 31 9.57 -14.89 4.05
C LEU A 31 8.68 -15.24 5.26
N ALA A 32 7.47 -14.69 5.32
CA ALA A 32 6.48 -15.03 6.36
C ALA A 32 6.17 -16.53 6.37
N ALA A 33 5.90 -17.10 5.20
CA ALA A 33 5.65 -18.54 5.06
C ALA A 33 6.88 -19.37 5.45
N ALA A 34 8.09 -18.93 5.08
CA ALA A 34 9.33 -19.58 5.49
C ALA A 34 9.56 -19.55 7.01
N ILE A 35 9.21 -18.46 7.69
CA ILE A 35 9.31 -18.37 9.16
C ILE A 35 8.22 -19.22 9.82
N ALA A 36 7.00 -19.22 9.31
CA ALA A 36 5.95 -20.12 9.78
C ALA A 36 6.40 -21.59 9.68
N LYS A 37 6.94 -21.99 8.52
CA LYS A 37 7.52 -23.32 8.31
C LYS A 37 8.63 -23.63 9.31
N LEU A 38 9.53 -22.68 9.57
CA LEU A 38 10.60 -22.83 10.56
C LEU A 38 10.03 -23.14 11.94
N TYR A 39 9.10 -22.32 12.44
CA TYR A 39 8.47 -22.52 13.75
C TYR A 39 7.73 -23.85 13.87
N LEU A 40 6.99 -24.23 12.82
CA LEU A 40 6.25 -25.50 12.78
C LEU A 40 7.20 -26.70 12.76
N ARG A 41 8.29 -26.66 11.99
CA ARG A 41 9.25 -27.77 11.88
C ARG A 41 10.17 -27.93 13.08
N THR A 42 10.45 -26.86 13.80
CA THR A 42 11.22 -26.91 15.04
C THR A 42 10.33 -27.14 16.26
N GLU A 43 9.04 -27.47 16.06
CA GLU A 43 8.05 -27.70 17.12
C GLU A 43 7.87 -26.52 18.09
N ASN A 44 8.33 -25.33 17.70
CA ASN A 44 8.15 -24.09 18.45
C ASN A 44 6.73 -23.52 18.29
N ALA A 45 5.98 -24.02 17.31
CA ALA A 45 4.56 -23.77 17.15
C ALA A 45 3.85 -25.01 16.63
N THR A 46 2.64 -25.25 17.11
CA THR A 46 1.70 -26.20 16.47
C THR A 46 0.76 -25.47 15.51
N ARG A 47 0.54 -24.17 15.74
CA ARG A 47 -0.32 -23.34 14.89
C ARG A 47 0.19 -21.90 14.76
N VAL A 48 0.06 -21.37 13.54
CA VAL A 48 0.44 -20.01 13.17
C VAL A 48 -0.78 -19.22 12.71
N LEU A 49 -0.93 -17.99 13.20
CA LEU A 49 -1.92 -17.02 12.74
C LEU A 49 -1.25 -16.02 11.80
N PHE A 50 -1.73 -15.91 10.57
CA PHE A 50 -1.29 -14.89 9.61
C PHE A 50 -2.39 -13.84 9.44
N LEU A 51 -2.11 -12.61 9.91
CA LEU A 51 -3.01 -11.47 9.87
C LEU A 51 -2.71 -10.57 8.68
N VAL A 52 -3.76 -10.24 7.93
CA VAL A 52 -3.72 -9.27 6.82
C VAL A 52 -4.64 -8.09 7.08
N ASP A 53 -4.37 -6.97 6.40
CA ASP A 53 -5.17 -5.74 6.52
C ASP A 53 -6.54 -5.84 5.80
N ARG A 54 -6.63 -6.57 4.68
CA ARG A 54 -7.83 -6.57 3.82
C ARG A 54 -8.15 -7.95 3.24
N LEU A 55 -9.42 -8.18 2.88
CA LEU A 55 -9.93 -9.48 2.39
C LEU A 55 -9.28 -9.93 1.09
N GLU A 56 -8.96 -9.00 0.19
CA GLU A 56 -8.29 -9.32 -1.08
C GLU A 56 -6.90 -9.93 -0.84
N LEU A 57 -6.18 -9.38 0.14
CA LEU A 57 -4.87 -9.87 0.57
C LEU A 57 -4.96 -11.22 1.28
N GLU A 58 -6.11 -11.54 1.90
CA GLU A 58 -6.34 -12.83 2.57
C GLU A 58 -6.24 -13.99 1.58
N THR A 59 -6.90 -13.87 0.43
CA THR A 59 -6.88 -14.92 -0.61
C THR A 59 -5.51 -15.02 -1.27
N GLN A 60 -4.85 -13.88 -1.52
CA GLN A 60 -3.50 -13.85 -2.09
C GLN A 60 -2.46 -14.46 -1.14
N ALA A 61 -2.52 -14.12 0.14
CA ALA A 61 -1.66 -14.68 1.16
C ALA A 61 -1.88 -16.19 1.30
N TRP A 62 -3.14 -16.65 1.36
CA TRP A 62 -3.45 -18.07 1.40
C TRP A 62 -2.87 -18.84 0.21
N LYS A 63 -3.02 -18.32 -1.02
CA LYS A 63 -2.42 -18.94 -2.22
C LYS A 63 -0.90 -19.06 -2.10
N ASN A 64 -0.22 -18.00 -1.70
CA ASN A 64 1.23 -17.98 -1.54
C ASN A 64 1.72 -18.93 -0.46
N PHE A 65 1.05 -18.94 0.70
CA PHE A 65 1.35 -19.84 1.80
C PHE A 65 1.12 -21.29 1.39
N ASN A 66 -0.04 -21.61 0.82
CA ASN A 66 -0.37 -22.95 0.40
C ASN A 66 0.61 -23.49 -0.65
N ALA A 67 0.99 -22.67 -1.65
CA ALA A 67 1.97 -23.06 -2.66
C ALA A 67 3.35 -23.40 -2.06
N TYR A 68 3.77 -22.68 -1.02
CA TYR A 68 5.06 -22.88 -0.38
C TYR A 68 5.06 -23.98 0.71
N LEU A 69 3.93 -24.17 1.40
CA LEU A 69 3.82 -25.02 2.60
C LEU A 69 3.21 -26.40 2.32
N ALA A 70 2.30 -26.52 1.35
CA ALA A 70 1.66 -27.79 1.02
C ALA A 70 2.64 -28.90 0.61
N PRO A 71 3.74 -28.62 -0.14
CA PRO A 71 4.74 -29.65 -0.44
C PRO A 71 5.39 -30.29 0.79
N ASP A 72 5.33 -29.61 1.94
CA ASP A 72 5.87 -30.10 3.21
C ASP A 72 4.81 -30.69 4.15
N GLY A 73 3.58 -30.91 3.66
CA GLY A 73 2.46 -31.44 4.44
C GLY A 73 1.86 -30.45 5.44
N ILE A 74 2.16 -29.15 5.30
CA ILE A 74 1.65 -28.09 6.18
C ILE A 74 0.40 -27.49 5.54
N SER A 75 -0.75 -27.66 6.20
CA SER A 75 -2.03 -27.16 5.71
C SER A 75 -2.24 -25.68 6.08
N THR A 76 -2.79 -24.93 5.12
CA THR A 76 -3.13 -23.51 5.28
C THR A 76 -4.60 -23.29 4.94
N VAL A 77 -5.33 -22.59 5.81
CA VAL A 77 -6.76 -22.31 5.60
C VAL A 77 -7.09 -20.83 5.77
N ILE A 78 -8.13 -20.38 5.09
CA ILE A 78 -8.74 -19.07 5.35
C ILE A 78 -9.80 -19.25 6.44
N TYR A 79 -9.65 -18.54 7.56
CA TYR A 79 -10.52 -18.68 8.74
C TYR A 79 -12.01 -18.56 8.38
N LYS A 80 -12.38 -17.54 7.61
CA LYS A 80 -13.77 -17.28 7.21
C LYS A 80 -14.38 -18.41 6.38
N GLN A 81 -13.57 -19.10 5.58
CA GLN A 81 -14.03 -20.18 4.70
C GLN A 81 -14.11 -21.52 5.44
N LYS A 82 -13.21 -21.75 6.39
CA LYS A 82 -13.06 -23.00 7.14
C LYS A 82 -13.22 -22.80 8.65
N ARG A 83 -14.29 -22.11 9.05
CA ARG A 83 -14.50 -21.67 10.44
C ARG A 83 -14.72 -22.78 11.46
N GLN A 84 -15.16 -23.96 11.03
CA GLN A 84 -15.32 -25.11 11.93
C GLN A 84 -14.07 -26.02 11.97
N GLU A 85 -13.25 -25.96 10.92
CA GLU A 85 -12.12 -26.86 10.68
C GLU A 85 -10.76 -26.15 10.85
N TRP A 86 -10.74 -24.86 11.21
CA TRP A 86 -9.48 -24.12 11.33
C TRP A 86 -8.56 -24.72 12.38
N LYS A 87 -9.12 -25.45 13.37
CA LYS A 87 -8.39 -26.18 14.40
C LYS A 87 -7.60 -27.37 13.87
N ASP A 88 -7.90 -27.86 12.67
CA ASP A 88 -7.16 -28.96 12.06
C ASP A 88 -5.98 -28.46 11.22
N ALA A 89 -5.90 -27.16 10.97
CA ALA A 89 -4.87 -26.55 10.13
C ALA A 89 -3.69 -25.97 10.91
N GLN A 90 -2.47 -26.14 10.40
CA GLN A 90 -1.27 -25.57 11.03
C GLN A 90 -1.12 -24.07 10.78
N VAL A 91 -1.66 -23.53 9.67
CA VAL A 91 -1.63 -22.10 9.38
C VAL A 91 -3.04 -21.58 9.10
N VAL A 92 -3.42 -20.53 9.82
CA VAL A 92 -4.71 -19.86 9.68
C VAL A 92 -4.49 -18.44 9.17
N VAL A 93 -5.07 -18.13 8.01
CA VAL A 93 -5.03 -16.81 7.39
C VAL A 93 -6.35 -16.09 7.66
N THR A 94 -6.28 -14.86 8.16
CA THR A 94 -7.48 -14.05 8.42
C THR A 94 -7.19 -12.56 8.42
N THR A 95 -8.22 -11.76 8.18
CA THR A 95 -8.18 -10.31 8.37
C THR A 95 -8.37 -9.90 9.83
N ILE A 96 -7.68 -8.83 10.26
CA ILE A 96 -7.83 -8.30 11.62
C ILE A 96 -9.27 -7.88 11.93
N GLN A 97 -9.97 -7.29 10.95
CA GLN A 97 -11.36 -6.87 11.07
C GLN A 97 -12.31 -8.06 11.25
N SER A 98 -11.97 -9.23 10.71
CA SER A 98 -12.77 -10.44 10.90
C SER A 98 -12.71 -10.98 12.32
N LEU A 99 -11.58 -10.80 13.00
CA LEU A 99 -11.39 -11.12 14.42
C LEU A 99 -12.01 -10.05 15.33
N ALA A 100 -11.86 -8.78 14.96
CA ALA A 100 -12.43 -7.65 15.69
C ALA A 100 -13.96 -7.65 15.70
N ALA A 101 -14.58 -8.07 14.58
CA ALA A 101 -16.03 -8.09 14.43
C ALA A 101 -16.70 -8.85 15.58
N LYS A 102 -17.55 -8.16 16.37
CA LYS A 102 -18.24 -8.72 17.55
C LYS A 102 -17.30 -9.37 18.58
N ASN A 103 -16.05 -8.89 18.68
CA ASN A 103 -15.02 -9.45 19.57
C ASN A 103 -14.85 -10.97 19.43
N ARG A 104 -14.96 -11.50 18.21
CA ARG A 104 -14.85 -12.96 17.94
C ARG A 104 -13.57 -13.57 18.48
N PHE A 105 -12.47 -12.81 18.49
CA PHE A 105 -11.20 -13.26 19.07
C PHE A 105 -11.33 -13.72 20.54
N LEU A 106 -12.30 -13.19 21.31
CA LEU A 106 -12.54 -13.57 22.71
C LEU A 106 -13.40 -14.83 22.87
N HIS A 107 -14.19 -15.19 21.85
CA HIS A 107 -15.23 -16.21 21.95
C HIS A 107 -14.94 -17.46 21.12
N GLU A 108 -14.16 -17.32 20.05
CA GLU A 108 -13.90 -18.39 19.09
C GLU A 108 -12.48 -18.94 19.18
N PHE A 109 -11.59 -18.23 19.86
CA PHE A 109 -10.19 -18.57 20.04
C PHE A 109 -9.86 -18.54 21.52
N ALA A 110 -8.85 -19.32 21.91
CA ALA A 110 -8.17 -19.25 23.19
C ALA A 110 -6.87 -18.45 23.04
N PRO A 111 -6.36 -17.83 24.13
CA PRO A 111 -5.10 -17.06 24.10
C PRO A 111 -3.89 -17.88 23.64
N THR A 112 -3.95 -19.20 23.75
CA THR A 112 -2.88 -20.15 23.46
C THR A 112 -3.06 -20.91 22.15
N ASP A 113 -4.11 -20.63 21.37
CA ASP A 113 -4.38 -21.37 20.12
C ASP A 113 -3.29 -21.16 19.06
N PHE A 114 -2.55 -20.05 19.12
CA PHE A 114 -1.48 -19.71 18.19
C PHE A 114 -0.18 -19.39 18.94
N GLN A 115 0.90 -20.08 18.59
CA GLN A 115 2.22 -19.86 19.18
C GLN A 115 3.08 -18.90 18.34
N LEU A 116 2.67 -18.62 17.11
CA LEU A 116 3.23 -17.57 16.28
C LEU A 116 2.12 -16.76 15.62
N ILE A 117 2.18 -15.45 15.78
CA ILE A 117 1.28 -14.48 15.15
C ILE A 117 2.14 -13.63 14.23
N ILE A 118 1.87 -13.72 12.94
CA ILE A 118 2.52 -12.91 11.92
C ILE A 118 1.51 -11.87 11.43
N SER A 119 1.91 -10.61 11.42
CA SER A 119 1.10 -9.54 10.86
C SER A 119 1.78 -8.92 9.65
N ASP A 120 1.09 -8.98 8.51
CA ASP A 120 1.46 -8.19 7.33
C ASP A 120 0.95 -6.75 7.49
N GLU A 121 1.68 -5.80 6.91
CA GLU A 121 1.48 -4.35 7.09
C GLU A 121 1.18 -3.97 8.54
N ALA A 122 2.11 -4.35 9.43
CA ALA A 122 1.92 -4.36 10.87
C ALA A 122 1.52 -3.00 11.48
N HIS A 123 1.86 -1.90 10.79
CA HIS A 123 1.43 -0.56 11.18
C HIS A 123 -0.06 -0.33 11.00
N ARG A 124 -0.72 -0.97 10.04
CA ARG A 124 -2.17 -0.84 9.80
C ARG A 124 -2.97 -1.74 10.73
N THR A 125 -2.51 -2.98 10.87
CA THR A 125 -3.21 -4.02 11.61
C THR A 125 -3.17 -3.82 13.13
N ILE A 126 -2.17 -3.14 13.69
CA ILE A 126 -2.04 -2.93 15.15
C ILE A 126 -2.55 -1.54 15.60
N SER A 127 -3.11 -0.76 14.67
CA SER A 127 -3.67 0.55 14.99
C SER A 127 -4.87 0.48 15.95
N GLY A 128 -4.90 1.41 16.92
CA GLY A 128 -6.04 1.60 17.83
C GLY A 128 -6.49 0.35 18.57
N ASN A 129 -7.78 0.02 18.46
CA ASN A 129 -8.40 -1.10 19.18
C ASN A 129 -7.89 -2.49 18.75
N ASN A 130 -7.28 -2.60 17.56
CA ASN A 130 -6.79 -3.89 17.07
C ASN A 130 -5.60 -4.41 17.88
N ARG A 131 -4.90 -3.54 18.61
CA ARG A 131 -3.85 -3.94 19.53
C ARG A 131 -4.34 -4.94 20.58
N ALA A 132 -5.60 -4.84 21.02
CA ALA A 132 -6.18 -5.78 21.97
C ALA A 132 -6.21 -7.22 21.42
N ILE A 133 -6.49 -7.40 20.13
CA ILE A 133 -6.48 -8.71 19.45
C ILE A 133 -5.06 -9.27 19.43
N PHE A 134 -4.08 -8.41 19.19
CA PHE A 134 -2.68 -8.81 19.13
C PHE A 134 -2.11 -9.20 20.50
N GLU A 135 -2.49 -8.47 21.55
CA GLU A 135 -2.09 -8.75 22.93
C GLU A 135 -2.88 -9.93 23.55
N TYR A 136 -4.06 -10.25 23.03
CA TYR A 136 -4.85 -11.40 23.47
C TYR A 136 -4.12 -12.73 23.28
N PHE A 137 -3.42 -12.90 22.15
CA PHE A 137 -2.67 -14.13 21.90
C PHE A 137 -1.29 -14.09 22.57
N VAL A 138 -0.93 -15.15 23.29
CA VAL A 138 0.32 -15.21 24.07
C VAL A 138 1.54 -15.46 23.19
N GLY A 139 1.38 -16.15 22.06
CA GLY A 139 2.46 -16.59 21.18
C GLY A 139 3.42 -15.49 20.71
N ALA A 140 4.53 -15.94 20.12
CA ALA A 140 5.52 -15.09 19.47
C ALA A 140 4.90 -14.23 18.37
N LYS A 141 5.49 -13.06 18.13
CA LYS A 141 4.89 -11.97 17.38
C LYS A 141 5.88 -11.47 16.33
N LEU A 142 5.52 -11.56 15.06
CA LEU A 142 6.30 -11.06 13.95
C LEU A 142 5.51 -10.03 13.14
N GLY A 143 6.00 -8.81 13.11
CA GLY A 143 5.46 -7.74 12.27
C GLY A 143 6.26 -7.62 10.99
N LEU A 144 5.58 -7.49 9.85
CA LEU A 144 6.18 -7.16 8.56
C LEU A 144 5.66 -5.78 8.16
N THR A 145 6.56 -4.87 7.78
CA THR A 145 6.20 -3.53 7.30
C THR A 145 7.12 -3.10 6.17
N ALA A 146 6.60 -2.37 5.19
CA ALA A 146 7.45 -1.74 4.17
C ALA A 146 7.80 -0.28 4.46
N THR A 147 7.02 0.39 5.31
CA THR A 147 7.18 1.81 5.60
C THR A 147 8.29 2.02 6.62
N PRO A 148 9.42 2.65 6.23
CA PRO A 148 10.50 2.90 7.14
C PRO A 148 10.17 4.04 8.09
N ARG A 149 10.65 3.97 9.34
CA ARG A 149 10.60 5.12 10.28
C ARG A 149 11.19 6.39 9.65
N ASP A 150 12.18 6.23 8.77
CA ASP A 150 12.85 7.32 8.06
C ASP A 150 11.95 8.09 7.08
N TYR A 151 10.81 7.52 6.64
CA TYR A 151 9.84 8.22 5.78
C TYR A 151 9.23 9.47 6.46
N LEU A 152 9.37 9.56 7.78
CA LEU A 152 8.75 10.59 8.62
C LEU A 152 9.76 11.61 9.16
N LYS A 153 11.02 11.56 8.70
CA LYS A 153 12.11 12.45 9.15
C LYS A 153 11.95 13.92 8.72
N GLY A 154 10.86 14.28 8.04
CA GLY A 154 10.51 15.66 7.67
C GLY A 154 9.21 16.17 8.28
N VAL A 155 8.61 15.45 9.24
CA VAL A 155 7.43 15.93 9.97
C VAL A 155 7.94 16.66 11.22
N ASP A 156 7.89 17.99 11.19
CA ASP A 156 8.22 18.82 12.34
C ASP A 156 7.42 18.37 13.58
N GLU A 157 8.08 18.30 14.73
CA GLU A 157 7.43 18.01 16.03
C GLU A 157 6.36 19.06 16.41
N LYS A 158 6.26 20.16 15.65
CA LYS A 158 5.28 21.23 15.78
C LYS A 158 4.11 21.13 14.79
N ALA A 159 4.02 20.05 14.00
CA ALA A 159 2.87 19.83 13.13
C ALA A 159 1.58 19.74 13.96
N ARG A 160 0.51 20.37 13.46
CA ARG A 160 -0.79 20.43 14.14
C ARG A 160 -1.37 19.01 14.21
N GLN A 161 -2.00 18.67 15.35
CA GLN A 161 -2.68 17.38 15.65
C GLN A 161 -3.63 16.81 14.57
N ASN A 162 -3.95 17.57 13.51
CA ASN A 162 -4.82 17.20 12.41
C ASN A 162 -4.08 16.87 11.10
N ASP A 163 -2.74 16.74 11.09
CA ASP A 163 -2.00 16.32 9.89
C ASP A 163 -2.02 14.79 9.73
N PRO A 164 -2.52 14.24 8.61
CA PRO A 164 -2.47 12.80 8.33
C PRO A 164 -1.08 12.17 8.46
N ARG A 165 -0.01 12.92 8.19
CA ARG A 165 1.37 12.44 8.28
C ARG A 165 1.83 12.26 9.73
N GLU A 166 1.39 13.12 10.63
CA GLU A 166 1.69 13.01 12.05
C GLU A 166 0.97 11.80 12.68
N PHE A 167 -0.27 11.56 12.26
CA PHE A 167 -1.02 10.37 12.65
C PHE A 167 -0.31 9.08 12.21
N GLU A 168 0.13 9.02 10.95
CA GLU A 168 0.89 7.88 10.43
C GLU A 168 2.24 7.70 11.16
N ARG A 169 2.89 8.80 11.56
CA ARG A 169 4.09 8.75 12.41
C ARG A 169 3.84 8.14 13.77
N ARG A 170 2.80 8.59 14.47
CA ARG A 170 2.44 8.02 15.77
C ARG A 170 2.16 6.53 15.64
N LEU A 171 1.41 6.15 14.62
CA LEU A 171 1.07 4.76 14.36
C LEU A 171 2.31 3.87 14.14
N LEU A 172 3.27 4.37 13.36
CA LEU A 172 4.53 3.68 13.14
C LEU A 172 5.32 3.54 14.45
N LEU A 173 5.47 4.59 15.26
CA LEU A 173 6.17 4.52 16.55
C LEU A 173 5.52 3.52 17.52
N ASP A 174 4.18 3.47 17.56
CA ASP A 174 3.45 2.52 18.39
C ASP A 174 3.62 1.08 17.91
N THR A 175 3.76 0.88 16.59
CA THR A 175 4.07 -0.44 16.00
C THR A 175 5.43 -0.93 16.48
N TYR A 176 6.45 -0.08 16.39
CA TYR A 176 7.81 -0.40 16.86
C TYR A 176 7.83 -0.81 18.33
N ARG A 177 7.12 -0.09 19.20
CA ARG A 177 6.97 -0.46 20.61
C ARG A 177 6.24 -1.79 20.80
N SER A 178 5.16 -2.01 20.06
CA SER A 178 4.34 -3.22 20.16
C SER A 178 5.08 -4.49 19.74
N PHE A 179 6.11 -4.36 18.89
CA PHE A 179 6.99 -5.46 18.47
C PHE A 179 8.36 -5.50 19.17
N GLY A 180 8.49 -4.88 20.35
CA GLY A 180 9.70 -4.98 21.16
C GLY A 180 10.90 -4.20 20.61
N CYS A 181 10.65 -3.18 19.78
CA CYS A 181 11.67 -2.31 19.20
C CYS A 181 11.47 -0.84 19.66
N PRO A 182 11.50 -0.53 20.98
CA PRO A 182 11.20 0.82 21.50
C PRO A 182 12.23 1.88 21.11
N ASP A 183 13.47 1.46 20.80
CA ASP A 183 14.52 2.30 20.22
C ASP A 183 14.22 2.71 18.77
N GLY A 184 13.18 2.11 18.18
CA GLY A 184 12.74 2.29 16.83
C GLY A 184 13.73 1.74 15.80
N LYS A 185 14.49 0.69 16.17
CA LYS A 185 15.30 -0.11 15.24
C LYS A 185 14.62 -1.46 15.03
N PRO A 186 14.27 -1.84 13.79
CA PRO A 186 13.60 -3.12 13.56
C PRO A 186 14.57 -4.27 13.85
N THR A 187 14.02 -5.47 14.06
CA THR A 187 14.82 -6.70 14.20
C THR A 187 15.63 -7.00 12.96
N PHE A 188 15.03 -6.78 11.79
CA PHE A 188 15.68 -6.91 10.50
C PHE A 188 15.22 -5.77 9.59
N ARG A 189 16.14 -5.22 8.80
CA ARG A 189 15.88 -4.16 7.83
C ARG A 189 16.42 -4.56 6.46
N PHE A 190 15.61 -4.39 5.44
CA PHE A 190 16.01 -4.49 4.04
C PHE A 190 15.31 -3.39 3.24
N SER A 191 16.02 -2.29 3.04
CA SER A 191 15.50 -1.07 2.43
C SER A 191 15.43 -1.15 0.90
N LEU A 192 14.76 -0.16 0.29
CA LEU A 192 14.77 0.00 -1.17
C LEU A 192 16.20 0.14 -1.70
N LEU A 193 17.05 0.92 -1.00
CA LEU A 193 18.45 1.10 -1.38
C LEU A 193 19.23 -0.22 -1.32
N ASP A 194 19.04 -1.02 -0.26
CA ASP A 194 19.67 -2.34 -0.15
C ASP A 194 19.25 -3.28 -1.30
N ALA A 195 17.98 -3.21 -1.70
CA ALA A 195 17.45 -4.02 -2.80
C ALA A 195 17.96 -3.58 -4.18
N VAL A 196 18.18 -2.28 -4.37
CA VAL A 196 18.76 -1.69 -5.60
C VAL A 196 20.26 -1.96 -5.70
N GLN A 197 20.98 -1.90 -4.57
CA GLN A 197 22.43 -2.13 -4.51
C GLN A 197 22.82 -3.61 -4.51
N HIS A 198 21.85 -4.51 -4.37
CA HIS A 198 22.11 -5.95 -4.41
C HIS A 198 22.63 -6.38 -5.79
N GLU A 199 23.46 -7.43 -5.85
CA GLU A 199 23.95 -8.02 -7.09
C GLU A 199 23.46 -9.48 -7.24
N PRO A 200 22.61 -9.79 -8.24
CA PRO A 200 21.92 -8.88 -9.15
C PRO A 200 20.85 -8.02 -8.44
N PRO A 201 20.49 -6.85 -8.97
CA PRO A 201 19.53 -5.94 -8.33
C PRO A 201 18.15 -6.58 -8.24
N TYR A 202 17.56 -6.53 -7.04
CA TYR A 202 16.21 -7.06 -6.81
C TYR A 202 15.12 -6.05 -7.14
N LEU A 203 15.41 -4.75 -7.00
CA LEU A 203 14.48 -3.67 -7.31
C LEU A 203 15.14 -2.63 -8.22
N CYS A 204 14.33 -1.94 -8.99
CA CYS A 204 14.75 -0.80 -9.80
C CYS A 204 14.63 0.48 -9.00
N ASN A 205 15.61 1.38 -9.12
CA ASN A 205 15.53 2.70 -8.49
C ASN A 205 14.53 3.58 -9.26
N PRO A 206 13.49 4.15 -8.59
CA PRO A 206 12.58 5.06 -9.26
C PRO A 206 13.28 6.37 -9.62
N VAL A 207 12.92 6.94 -10.78
CA VAL A 207 13.32 8.28 -11.17
C VAL A 207 12.18 9.23 -10.78
N SER A 208 12.46 10.18 -9.89
CA SER A 208 11.48 11.20 -9.52
C SER A 208 11.60 12.38 -10.48
N LEU A 209 10.49 12.71 -11.15
CA LEU A 209 10.37 13.89 -12.00
C LEU A 209 9.33 14.81 -11.36
N ASP A 210 9.71 16.06 -11.12
CA ASP A 210 8.79 17.09 -10.63
C ASP A 210 8.40 17.98 -11.81
N ALA A 211 7.11 17.97 -12.16
CA ALA A 211 6.55 18.77 -13.24
C ALA A 211 5.68 19.87 -12.62
N ARG A 212 6.01 21.13 -12.95
CA ARG A 212 5.32 22.32 -12.41
C ARG A 212 4.87 23.19 -13.57
N THR A 213 3.69 23.80 -13.42
CA THR A 213 3.28 24.95 -14.25
C THR A 213 3.78 26.24 -13.59
N ASP A 214 3.95 27.31 -14.37
CA ASP A 214 4.40 28.61 -13.84
C ASP A 214 3.50 29.12 -12.70
N ILE A 215 2.19 28.88 -12.82
CA ILE A 215 1.19 29.14 -11.79
C ILE A 215 1.52 28.36 -10.50
N THR A 216 1.82 27.05 -10.59
CA THR A 216 2.16 26.25 -9.39
C THR A 216 3.46 26.68 -8.72
N THR A 217 4.43 27.18 -9.47
CA THR A 217 5.71 27.67 -8.93
C THR A 217 5.54 28.95 -8.12
N GLN A 218 4.70 29.88 -8.59
CA GLN A 218 4.38 31.15 -7.90
C GLN A 218 3.44 30.98 -6.69
N MET A 219 2.66 29.90 -6.61
CA MET A 219 1.79 29.63 -5.46
C MET A 219 2.47 28.83 -4.34
N LEU A 220 3.53 28.09 -4.68
CA LEU A 220 4.34 27.33 -3.71
C LEU A 220 5.40 28.21 -3.03
N SER A 221 5.67 29.42 -3.53
CA SER A 221 6.34 30.48 -2.76
C SER A 221 5.45 30.94 -1.60
N ASP A 222 6.08 31.34 -0.50
CA ASP A 222 5.43 31.62 0.79
C ASP A 222 4.37 32.76 0.78
N GLU A 223 4.16 33.43 -0.35
CA GLU A 223 3.32 34.63 -0.47
C GLU A 223 1.88 34.37 -0.97
N GLY A 224 1.55 33.15 -1.45
CA GLY A 224 0.20 32.84 -1.96
C GLY A 224 -0.14 33.54 -3.29
N TYR A 225 -1.22 33.12 -3.94
CA TYR A 225 -1.63 33.65 -5.26
C TYR A 225 -2.94 34.41 -5.15
N ALA A 226 -2.92 35.66 -5.62
CA ALA A 226 -4.10 36.48 -5.80
C ALA A 226 -4.60 36.30 -7.24
N VAL A 227 -5.87 35.88 -7.40
CA VAL A 227 -6.56 35.94 -8.70
C VAL A 227 -7.51 37.13 -8.67
N THR A 228 -7.35 38.02 -9.64
CA THR A 228 -8.36 39.05 -9.93
C THR A 228 -9.44 38.40 -10.80
N LEU A 229 -10.62 38.21 -10.24
CA LEU A 229 -11.78 37.78 -11.03
C LEU A 229 -12.33 38.99 -11.80
N PRO A 230 -12.86 38.81 -13.03
CA PRO A 230 -13.55 39.88 -13.74
C PRO A 230 -14.74 40.40 -12.94
N ALA A 231 -15.02 41.70 -13.04
CA ALA A 231 -16.00 42.41 -12.23
C ALA A 231 -17.42 41.84 -12.35
N ASP A 232 -18.13 41.74 -11.22
CA ASP A 232 -19.59 41.51 -11.17
C ASP A 232 -20.34 42.73 -11.76
N GLU A 233 -21.67 42.60 -11.95
CA GLU A 233 -22.56 43.62 -12.55
C GLU A 233 -22.48 45.04 -11.93
N ASP A 234 -21.86 45.19 -10.76
CA ASP A 234 -21.59 46.46 -10.06
C ASP A 234 -20.16 47.03 -10.27
N GLY A 235 -19.35 46.47 -11.17
CA GLY A 235 -18.07 47.07 -11.59
C GLY A 235 -16.95 47.07 -10.54
N LYS A 236 -16.98 46.17 -9.55
CA LYS A 236 -15.89 46.00 -8.57
C LYS A 236 -15.06 44.75 -8.87
N GLU A 237 -13.76 44.94 -9.09
CA GLU A 237 -12.78 43.85 -9.14
C GLU A 237 -12.62 43.22 -7.75
N GLN A 238 -12.77 41.90 -7.64
CA GLN A 238 -12.52 41.16 -6.40
C GLN A 238 -11.17 40.46 -6.48
N GLU A 239 -10.26 40.87 -5.59
CA GLU A 239 -8.97 40.23 -5.38
C GLU A 239 -9.13 39.10 -4.35
N VAL A 240 -9.07 37.84 -4.82
CA VAL A 240 -9.21 36.68 -3.93
C VAL A 240 -7.83 36.05 -3.73
N VAL A 241 -7.35 36.10 -2.48
CA VAL A 241 -6.10 35.45 -2.05
C VAL A 241 -6.38 33.99 -1.71
N PHE A 242 -5.76 33.06 -2.42
CA PHE A 242 -5.95 31.63 -2.19
C PHE A 242 -4.91 31.06 -1.22
N ASN A 243 -5.37 30.48 -0.11
CA ASN A 243 -4.53 29.74 0.84
C ASN A 243 -4.39 28.25 0.44
N LYS A 244 -3.32 27.58 0.91
CA LYS A 244 -3.02 26.14 0.68
C LYS A 244 -4.19 25.16 0.89
N LYS A 245 -5.20 25.49 1.71
CA LYS A 245 -6.39 24.65 1.96
C LYS A 245 -7.55 24.86 0.99
N ASP A 246 -7.67 26.05 0.40
CA ASP A 246 -8.68 26.33 -0.64
C ASP A 246 -8.24 25.81 -2.02
N TYR A 247 -6.95 25.44 -2.13
CA TYR A 247 -6.29 24.86 -3.30
C TYR A 247 -6.88 23.50 -3.72
N GLU A 248 -7.07 22.54 -2.80
CA GLU A 248 -7.50 21.17 -3.14
C GLU A 248 -8.93 21.08 -3.70
N ARG A 249 -9.77 22.11 -3.51
CA ARG A 249 -11.17 22.13 -3.96
C ARG A 249 -11.38 22.90 -5.27
N LYS A 250 -10.50 23.84 -5.64
CA LYS A 250 -10.70 24.74 -6.79
C LYS A 250 -9.66 24.61 -7.91
N PHE A 251 -8.55 23.89 -7.72
CA PHE A 251 -7.51 23.70 -8.75
C PHE A 251 -7.85 22.58 -9.76
N PHE A 252 -9.05 22.63 -10.34
CA PHE A 252 -9.50 21.69 -11.39
C PHE A 252 -9.82 22.41 -12.69
N SER A 253 -9.06 23.46 -13.02
CA SER A 253 -9.08 24.02 -14.37
C SER A 253 -8.75 22.90 -15.35
N ASP A 254 -9.63 22.70 -16.32
CA ASP A 254 -9.47 21.75 -17.42
C ASP A 254 -8.15 22.01 -18.15
N GLU A 255 -7.70 23.26 -18.21
CA GLU A 255 -6.46 23.67 -18.85
C GLU A 255 -5.21 23.15 -18.12
N THR A 256 -5.17 23.23 -16.78
CA THR A 256 -4.05 22.70 -16.00
C THR A 256 -3.96 21.17 -16.14
N ASN A 257 -5.10 20.48 -16.03
CA ASN A 257 -5.14 19.02 -16.20
C ASN A 257 -4.73 18.61 -17.61
N MET A 258 -5.18 19.34 -18.62
CA MET A 258 -4.78 19.12 -20.01
C MET A 258 -3.27 19.34 -20.22
N SER A 259 -2.68 20.35 -19.57
CA SER A 259 -1.23 20.58 -19.62
C SER A 259 -0.44 19.41 -19.05
N PHE A 260 -0.85 18.87 -17.90
CA PHE A 260 -0.23 17.66 -17.32
C PHE A 260 -0.40 16.44 -18.22
N ILE A 261 -1.58 16.25 -18.81
CA ILE A 261 -1.85 15.13 -19.71
C ILE A 261 -1.00 15.22 -20.99
N ARG A 262 -0.88 16.41 -21.59
CA ARG A 262 -0.02 16.63 -22.74
C ARG A 262 1.44 16.35 -22.39
N CYS A 263 1.93 16.90 -21.29
CA CYS A 263 3.28 16.64 -20.78
C CYS A 263 3.53 15.14 -20.58
N PHE A 264 2.55 14.41 -20.02
CA PHE A 264 2.61 12.96 -19.91
C PHE A 264 2.75 12.28 -21.28
N PHE A 265 1.88 12.56 -22.24
CA PHE A 265 1.96 11.93 -23.56
C PHE A 265 3.24 12.26 -24.35
N ASP A 266 3.78 13.46 -24.16
CA ASP A 266 5.01 13.91 -24.82
C ASP A 266 6.27 13.25 -24.24
N ASN A 267 6.26 12.93 -22.94
CA ASN A 267 7.44 12.42 -22.23
C ASN A 267 7.32 10.96 -21.77
N ALA A 268 6.15 10.33 -21.94
CA ALA A 268 5.93 8.96 -21.51
C ALA A 268 6.88 8.02 -22.26
N LYS A 269 7.54 7.14 -21.49
CA LYS A 269 8.37 6.09 -22.06
C LYS A 269 7.50 5.09 -22.81
N ARG A 270 7.97 4.69 -23.98
CA ARG A 270 7.33 3.66 -24.80
C ARG A 270 8.05 2.33 -24.63
N ASP A 271 7.27 1.26 -24.76
CA ASP A 271 7.81 -0.08 -24.84
C ASP A 271 8.69 -0.19 -26.10
N PRO A 272 9.97 -0.61 -26.00
CA PRO A 272 10.86 -0.73 -27.14
C PRO A 272 10.41 -1.79 -28.16
N ILE A 273 9.54 -2.72 -27.79
CA ILE A 273 9.04 -3.80 -28.66
C ILE A 273 7.75 -3.35 -29.36
N THR A 274 6.73 -2.93 -28.60
CA THR A 274 5.41 -2.63 -29.16
C THR A 274 5.26 -1.17 -29.59
N GLY A 275 6.11 -0.26 -29.11
CA GLY A 275 5.99 1.18 -29.34
C GLY A 275 4.83 1.85 -28.56
N GLU A 276 4.07 1.07 -27.79
CA GLU A 276 2.97 1.54 -26.96
C GLU A 276 3.50 2.27 -25.72
N ILE A 277 2.66 3.12 -25.13
CA ILE A 277 3.00 3.81 -23.88
C ILE A 277 3.07 2.78 -22.75
N GLY A 278 4.14 2.85 -21.95
CA GLY A 278 4.31 1.97 -20.80
C GLY A 278 3.15 2.07 -19.80
N LYS A 279 2.80 0.94 -19.17
CA LYS A 279 1.75 0.88 -18.14
C LYS A 279 1.92 1.97 -17.10
N THR A 280 0.88 2.77 -16.93
CA THR A 280 0.88 3.93 -16.04
C THR A 280 -0.30 3.88 -15.08
N ILE A 281 -0.05 4.22 -13.82
CA ILE A 281 -1.09 4.43 -12.80
C ILE A 281 -1.07 5.92 -12.44
N MET A 282 -2.21 6.59 -12.59
CA MET A 282 -2.36 8.01 -12.24
C MET A 282 -3.24 8.15 -10.99
N PHE A 283 -2.74 8.84 -9.96
CA PHE A 283 -3.46 9.05 -8.72
C PHE A 283 -4.20 10.39 -8.73
N ALA A 284 -5.54 10.32 -8.69
CA ALA A 284 -6.39 11.49 -8.62
C ALA A 284 -6.75 11.86 -7.17
N VAL A 285 -6.90 13.16 -6.91
CA VAL A 285 -7.33 13.71 -5.60
C VAL A 285 -8.72 13.22 -5.17
N SER A 286 -9.63 13.00 -6.11
CA SER A 286 -10.99 12.54 -5.82
C SER A 286 -11.53 11.65 -6.93
N ARG A 287 -12.62 10.92 -6.65
CA ARG A 287 -13.32 10.11 -7.66
C ARG A 287 -13.79 10.93 -8.86
N LYS A 288 -14.36 12.12 -8.61
CA LYS A 288 -14.76 13.05 -9.68
C LYS A 288 -13.57 13.49 -10.53
N HIS A 289 -12.43 13.71 -9.88
CA HIS A 289 -11.19 14.04 -10.60
C HIS A 289 -10.68 12.85 -11.43
N ALA A 290 -10.76 11.62 -10.91
CA ALA A 290 -10.40 10.42 -11.66
C ALA A 290 -11.24 10.27 -12.93
N THR A 291 -12.56 10.46 -12.84
CA THR A 291 -13.45 10.45 -14.01
C THR A 291 -13.03 11.50 -15.03
N LYS A 292 -12.77 12.74 -14.57
CA LYS A 292 -12.33 13.84 -15.44
C LYS A 292 -11.00 13.53 -16.14
N LEU A 293 -10.01 13.01 -15.40
CA LEU A 293 -8.72 12.64 -15.98
C LEU A 293 -8.87 11.54 -17.04
N VAL A 294 -9.71 10.53 -16.79
CA VAL A 294 -9.97 9.46 -17.76
C VAL A 294 -10.60 10.01 -19.04
N THR A 295 -11.57 10.91 -18.92
CA THR A 295 -12.16 11.60 -20.09
C THR A 295 -11.09 12.36 -20.88
N LEU A 296 -10.32 13.23 -20.23
CA LEU A 296 -9.30 14.04 -20.89
C LEU A 296 -8.16 13.21 -21.50
N LEU A 297 -7.76 12.12 -20.84
CA LEU A 297 -6.74 11.18 -21.36
C LEU A 297 -7.22 10.49 -22.64
N ASN A 298 -8.48 10.04 -22.66
CA ASN A 298 -9.07 9.37 -23.81
C ASN A 298 -9.32 10.35 -24.97
N GLU A 299 -9.78 11.57 -24.70
CA GLU A 299 -9.93 12.63 -25.71
C GLU A 299 -8.58 12.99 -26.36
N GLU A 300 -7.54 13.18 -25.54
CA GLU A 300 -6.20 13.50 -26.06
C GLU A 300 -5.57 12.32 -26.82
N ALA A 301 -5.85 11.08 -26.39
CA ALA A 301 -5.44 9.88 -27.12
C ALA A 301 -6.12 9.78 -28.50
N THR A 302 -7.44 9.99 -28.56
CA THR A 302 -8.18 10.05 -29.83
C THR A 302 -7.65 11.15 -30.74
N ARG A 303 -7.29 12.32 -30.18
CA ARG A 303 -6.73 13.44 -30.96
C ARG A 303 -5.36 13.11 -31.57
N ARG A 304 -4.50 12.42 -30.83
CA ARG A 304 -3.12 12.09 -31.26
C ARG A 304 -3.05 10.86 -32.16
N TRP A 305 -3.87 9.85 -31.86
CA TRP A 305 -3.91 8.57 -32.59
C TRP A 305 -5.35 8.20 -32.98
N PRO A 306 -5.99 8.96 -33.90
CA PRO A 306 -7.37 8.70 -34.30
C PRO A 306 -7.57 7.29 -34.88
N ALA A 307 -6.57 6.77 -35.60
CA ALA A 307 -6.63 5.46 -36.24
C ALA A 307 -6.56 4.28 -35.24
N GLU A 308 -6.00 4.49 -34.05
CA GLU A 308 -5.83 3.43 -33.04
C GLU A 308 -6.91 3.49 -31.96
N TYR A 309 -7.35 4.69 -31.57
CA TYR A 309 -8.25 4.87 -30.43
C TYR A 309 -9.65 5.43 -30.77
N GLY A 310 -9.89 5.95 -31.99
CA GLY A 310 -11.23 6.29 -32.51
C GLY A 310 -12.15 7.14 -31.60
N GLU A 311 -13.45 7.22 -31.90
CA GLU A 311 -14.47 7.93 -31.08
C GLU A 311 -14.81 7.21 -29.74
N GLY A 312 -14.03 6.20 -29.35
CA GLY A 312 -14.29 5.37 -28.17
C GLY A 312 -13.02 4.85 -27.52
N SER A 313 -12.02 5.73 -27.33
CA SER A 313 -10.72 5.37 -26.76
C SER A 313 -10.87 4.62 -25.43
N THR A 314 -10.23 3.45 -25.35
CA THR A 314 -10.14 2.63 -24.14
C THR A 314 -8.76 2.71 -23.48
N LEU A 315 -7.94 3.70 -23.86
CA LEU A 315 -6.58 3.86 -23.32
C LEU A 315 -6.57 3.98 -21.79
N ALA A 316 -7.42 4.84 -21.24
CA ALA A 316 -7.50 5.09 -19.81
C ALA A 316 -8.79 4.50 -19.23
N ALA A 317 -8.68 3.88 -18.05
CA ALA A 317 -9.80 3.33 -17.29
C ALA A 317 -9.80 3.85 -15.85
N GLN A 318 -10.98 4.12 -15.31
CA GLN A 318 -11.15 4.52 -13.92
C GLN A 318 -11.24 3.27 -13.02
N VAL A 319 -10.35 3.19 -12.03
CA VAL A 319 -10.38 2.12 -11.01
C VAL A 319 -10.72 2.76 -9.66
N THR A 320 -12.01 2.86 -9.34
CA THR A 320 -12.51 3.40 -8.06
C THR A 320 -13.62 2.52 -7.49
N SER A 321 -13.95 2.69 -6.21
CA SER A 321 -14.88 1.82 -5.46
C SER A 321 -16.32 1.79 -6.00
N ASP A 322 -16.70 2.81 -6.76
CA ASP A 322 -18.01 2.96 -7.42
C ASP A 322 -18.08 2.32 -8.80
N ILE A 323 -16.95 1.90 -9.37
CA ILE A 323 -16.89 1.22 -10.66
C ILE A 323 -17.06 -0.29 -10.44
N PRO A 324 -18.12 -0.92 -11.00
CA PRO A 324 -18.29 -2.36 -10.94
C PRO A 324 -17.08 -3.07 -11.55
N GLY A 325 -16.57 -4.10 -10.88
CA GLY A 325 -15.45 -4.89 -11.40
C GLY A 325 -14.07 -4.21 -11.30
N ALA A 326 -13.92 -3.08 -10.58
CA ALA A 326 -12.63 -2.41 -10.38
C ALA A 326 -11.49 -3.34 -9.91
N GLN A 327 -11.83 -4.34 -9.08
CA GLN A 327 -10.88 -5.36 -8.64
C GLN A 327 -10.38 -6.22 -9.82
N GLN A 328 -11.30 -6.69 -10.67
CA GLN A 328 -10.96 -7.45 -11.86
C GLN A 328 -10.13 -6.60 -12.84
N MET A 329 -10.47 -5.31 -12.99
CA MET A 329 -9.69 -4.39 -13.82
C MET A 329 -8.24 -4.26 -13.35
N THR A 330 -8.00 -4.27 -12.03
CA THR A 330 -6.64 -4.23 -11.47
C THR A 330 -5.86 -5.51 -11.80
N ILE A 331 -6.53 -6.66 -11.73
CA ILE A 331 -5.96 -7.96 -12.11
C ILE A 331 -5.65 -7.99 -13.60
N ASP A 332 -6.57 -7.52 -14.43
CA ASP A 332 -6.41 -7.47 -15.88
C ASP A 332 -5.31 -6.49 -16.29
N PHE A 333 -5.19 -5.35 -15.59
CA PHE A 333 -4.10 -4.40 -15.80
C PHE A 333 -2.74 -5.02 -15.47
N ALA A 334 -2.64 -5.76 -14.37
CA ALA A 334 -1.41 -6.48 -14.03
C ALA A 334 -1.05 -7.51 -15.11
N ASN A 335 -2.05 -8.22 -15.65
CA ASN A 335 -1.88 -9.31 -16.61
C ASN A 335 -1.85 -8.91 -18.10
N ASN A 336 -1.79 -7.62 -18.45
CA ASN A 336 -1.83 -7.13 -19.84
C ASN A 336 -3.15 -7.44 -20.59
N ASN A 337 -4.26 -7.59 -19.87
CA ASN A 337 -5.56 -7.94 -20.45
C ASN A 337 -6.61 -6.82 -20.30
N LEU A 338 -6.30 -5.73 -19.60
CA LEU A 338 -7.24 -4.63 -19.43
C LEU A 338 -7.46 -3.94 -20.78
N ASN A 339 -8.71 -3.88 -21.21
CA ASN A 339 -9.15 -3.26 -22.47
C ASN A 339 -8.57 -3.88 -23.76
N GLY A 340 -8.08 -5.12 -23.68
CA GLY A 340 -7.54 -5.86 -24.83
C GLY A 340 -6.16 -6.43 -24.57
N LYS A 341 -5.47 -6.84 -25.64
CA LYS A 341 -4.07 -7.28 -25.59
C LYS A 341 -3.22 -6.28 -26.37
N SER A 342 -2.07 -5.92 -25.82
CA SER A 342 -1.00 -5.20 -26.52
C SER A 342 -0.62 -5.98 -27.79
N LYS A 343 -0.30 -5.26 -28.87
CA LYS A 343 0.03 -5.86 -30.18
C LYS A 343 1.28 -6.74 -30.17
#